data_AF-A0A3M6U9Z2-F1
#
_entry.id   AF-A0A3M6U9Z2-F1
#
_cell.length_a   1.000
_cell.length_b   1.000
_cell.length_c   1.000
_cell.angle_alpha   90.00
_cell.angle_beta   90.00
_cell.angle_gamma   90.00
#
_symmetry.space_group_name_H-M   'P 1'
#
loop_
_entity.id
_entity.type
_entity.pdbx_description
1 polymer ?
#
loop_
_entity_poly.entity_id
_entity_poly.type
_entity_poly.pdbx_seq_one_letter_code
_entity_poly.pdbx_strand_id
1 'polypeptide(L)'
;YIPSSVSSNIKVVNWIPKNDLDIKAFVSHNGTNSYYESAYHGVPVVAVPLFLDQFSNARKAEYFGIATVLDHKTMDAEKLFKAIELVMNEPSYFQKSIATLIQGNSHAHFSSDERQSTDSPKESWID
;
A
#
# COMPACT_ATOMS: atom_id res chain seq x y z
N TYR A 1 17.14 -15.42 -9.21
CA TYR A 1 17.07 -16.39 -10.32
C TYR A 1 15.90 -16.00 -11.20
N ILE A 2 16.13 -15.81 -12.50
CA ILE A 2 15.07 -15.62 -13.50
C ILE A 2 15.14 -16.87 -14.40
N PRO A 3 14.02 -17.59 -14.62
CA PRO A 3 14.01 -18.77 -15.49
C PRO A 3 14.52 -18.45 -16.90
N SER A 4 15.17 -19.41 -17.55
CA SER A 4 15.68 -19.27 -18.93
C SER A 4 14.58 -19.14 -19.98
N SER A 5 13.36 -19.58 -19.66
CA SER A 5 12.16 -19.40 -20.47
C SER A 5 11.04 -18.81 -19.62
N VAL A 6 10.50 -17.69 -20.08
CA VAL A 6 9.39 -16.97 -19.45
C VAL A 6 8.34 -16.76 -20.54
N SER A 7 7.07 -16.93 -20.20
CA SER A 7 5.97 -16.78 -21.16
C SER A 7 5.84 -15.34 -21.67
N SER A 8 5.29 -15.15 -22.87
CA SER A 8 5.22 -13.84 -23.54
C SER A 8 4.40 -12.79 -22.78
N ASN A 9 3.54 -13.21 -21.85
CA ASN A 9 2.72 -12.35 -21.00
C ASN A 9 3.43 -11.93 -19.69
N ILE A 10 4.70 -12.30 -19.49
CA ILE A 10 5.48 -11.91 -18.32
C ILE A 10 6.67 -11.08 -18.80
N LYS A 11 6.75 -9.85 -18.31
CA LYS A 11 7.89 -8.97 -18.54
C LYS A 11 8.67 -8.78 -17.24
N VAL A 12 9.90 -9.26 -17.22
CA VAL A 12 10.82 -9.06 -16.08
C VAL A 12 11.66 -7.82 -16.35
N VAL A 13 11.60 -6.85 -15.43
CA VAL A 13 12.36 -5.61 -15.49
C VAL A 13 13.06 -5.38 -14.16
N ASN A 14 14.25 -4.78 -14.18
CA ASN A 14 14.98 -4.45 -12.96
C ASN A 14 14.30 -3.33 -12.17
N TRP A 15 13.71 -2.37 -12.89
CA TRP A 15 13.02 -1.23 -12.32
C TRP A 15 12.12 -0.60 -13.38
N ILE A 16 10.99 -0.02 -12.95
CA ILE A 16 10.06 0.74 -13.78
C ILE A 16 9.36 1.78 -12.90
N PRO A 17 9.12 3.01 -13.38
CA PRO A 17 8.32 3.98 -12.63
C PRO A 17 6.89 3.47 -12.52
N LYS A 18 6.43 3.22 -11.29
CA LYS A 18 5.08 2.69 -11.04
C LYS A 18 3.96 3.66 -11.45
N ASN A 19 4.18 4.96 -11.27
CA ASN A 19 3.16 5.99 -11.54
C ASN A 19 2.79 6.11 -13.02
N ASP A 20 3.62 5.61 -13.93
CA ASP A 20 3.39 5.65 -15.37
C ASP A 20 2.73 4.36 -15.90
N LEU A 21 2.39 3.42 -15.00
CA LEU A 21 1.74 2.16 -15.35
C LEU A 21 0.25 2.19 -15.02
N ASP A 22 -0.56 1.74 -15.98
CA ASP A 22 -1.95 1.36 -15.72
C ASP A 22 -1.98 -0.02 -15.05
N ILE A 23 -2.03 -0.03 -13.72
CA ILE A 23 -1.99 -1.25 -12.90
C ILE A 23 -3.41 -1.63 -12.48
N LYS A 24 -3.85 -2.83 -12.87
CA LYS A 24 -5.16 -3.39 -12.46
C LYS A 24 -5.15 -4.10 -11.12
N ALA A 25 -4.02 -4.69 -10.75
CA ALA A 25 -3.80 -5.33 -9.46
C ALA A 25 -2.31 -5.29 -9.13
N PHE A 26 -1.99 -5.11 -7.84
CA PHE A 26 -0.61 -5.03 -7.38
C PHE A 26 -0.32 -6.12 -6.33
N VAL A 27 0.67 -6.96 -6.60
CA VAL A 27 1.17 -7.93 -5.62
C VAL A 27 2.39 -7.31 -4.94
N SER A 28 2.36 -7.18 -3.62
CA SER A 28 3.42 -6.51 -2.86
C SER A 28 3.54 -7.06 -1.47
N HIS A 29 4.72 -6.92 -0.86
CA HIS A 29 4.88 -7.14 0.58
C HIS A 29 4.18 -6.07 1.44
N ASN A 30 3.63 -5.03 0.81
CA ASN A 30 2.83 -3.98 1.42
C ASN A 30 3.59 -3.14 2.47
N GLY A 31 4.86 -2.81 2.15
CA GLY A 31 5.60 -1.77 2.86
C GLY A 31 4.93 -0.40 2.70
N THR A 32 5.28 0.53 3.58
CA THR A 32 4.59 1.84 3.72
C THR A 32 4.37 2.59 2.39
N ASN A 33 5.39 2.67 1.51
CA ASN A 33 5.24 3.33 0.21
C ASN A 33 4.26 2.61 -0.71
N SER A 34 4.31 1.27 -0.75
CA SER A 34 3.39 0.47 -1.56
C SER A 34 1.95 0.62 -1.06
N TYR A 35 1.75 0.66 0.25
CA TYR A 35 0.45 0.90 0.87
C TYR A 35 -0.15 2.23 0.40
N TYR A 36 0.61 3.32 0.53
CA TYR A 36 0.14 4.65 0.14
C TYR A 36 -0.05 4.82 -1.37
N GLU A 37 0.87 4.33 -2.21
CA GLU A 37 0.71 4.38 -3.68
C GLU A 37 -0.55 3.64 -4.14
N SER A 38 -0.81 2.46 -3.59
CA SER A 38 -1.97 1.66 -3.99
C SER A 38 -3.28 2.32 -3.57
N ALA A 39 -3.31 2.89 -2.35
CA ALA A 39 -4.44 3.67 -1.89
C ALA A 39 -4.64 4.94 -2.73
N TYR A 40 -3.57 5.65 -3.05
CA TYR A 40 -3.59 6.89 -3.85
C TYR A 40 -4.18 6.65 -5.25
N HIS A 41 -3.75 5.59 -5.92
CA HIS A 41 -4.19 5.26 -7.28
C HIS A 41 -5.45 4.39 -7.35
N GLY A 42 -6.03 4.03 -6.20
CA GLY A 42 -7.20 3.16 -6.16
C GLY A 42 -6.94 1.72 -6.63
N VAL A 43 -5.68 1.26 -6.63
CA VAL A 43 -5.29 -0.04 -7.14
C VAL A 43 -5.44 -1.10 -6.05
N PRO A 44 -6.16 -2.21 -6.30
CA PRO A 44 -6.34 -3.25 -5.31
C PRO A 44 -5.08 -4.11 -5.16
N VAL A 45 -4.82 -4.59 -3.93
CA VAL A 45 -3.54 -5.21 -3.56
C VAL A 45 -3.69 -6.66 -3.11
N VAL A 46 -2.82 -7.54 -3.57
CA VAL A 46 -2.52 -8.81 -2.90
C VAL A 46 -1.29 -8.59 -2.01
N ALA A 47 -1.52 -8.51 -0.70
CA ALA A 47 -0.49 -8.21 0.29
C ALA A 47 0.16 -9.49 0.80
N VAL A 48 1.49 -9.59 0.69
CA VAL A 48 2.29 -10.74 1.14
C VAL A 48 3.35 -10.27 2.14
N PRO A 49 2.96 -9.87 3.36
CA PRO A 49 3.89 -9.29 4.33
C PRO A 49 4.99 -10.28 4.72
N LEU A 50 6.22 -9.79 4.76
CA LEU A 50 7.40 -10.57 5.07
C LEU A 50 7.93 -10.27 6.48
N PHE A 51 8.00 -8.99 6.87
CA PHE A 51 8.54 -8.58 8.17
C PHE A 51 8.12 -7.15 8.59
N LEU A 52 8.27 -6.84 9.89
CA LEU A 52 8.14 -5.49 10.48
C LEU A 52 6.76 -4.82 10.25
N ASP A 53 6.77 -3.56 9.79
CA ASP A 53 5.62 -2.67 9.60
C ASP A 53 4.63 -3.19 8.54
N GLN A 54 5.10 -4.04 7.64
CA GLN A 54 4.33 -4.66 6.56
C GLN A 54 3.08 -5.40 7.07
N PHE A 55 3.17 -6.06 8.23
CA PHE A 55 2.02 -6.77 8.83
C PHE A 55 0.91 -5.79 9.24
N SER A 56 1.28 -4.67 9.84
CA SER A 56 0.33 -3.64 10.27
C SER A 56 -0.30 -2.94 9.06
N ASN A 57 0.49 -2.65 8.03
CA ASN A 57 0.00 -2.05 6.79
C ASN A 57 -0.94 -2.99 6.03
N ALA A 58 -0.58 -4.27 5.91
CA ALA A 58 -1.42 -5.30 5.29
C ALA A 58 -2.77 -5.45 6.02
N ARG A 59 -2.77 -5.48 7.36
CA ARG A 59 -4.01 -5.56 8.15
C ARG A 59 -4.88 -4.32 7.99
N LYS A 60 -4.30 -3.12 7.97
CA LYS A 60 -5.05 -1.88 7.70
C LYS A 60 -5.65 -1.91 6.29
N ALA A 61 -4.86 -2.31 5.30
CA ALA A 61 -5.29 -2.43 3.93
C ALA A 61 -6.47 -3.42 3.77
N GLU A 62 -6.41 -4.55 4.45
CA GLU A 62 -7.51 -5.52 4.49
C GLU A 62 -8.76 -4.95 5.19
N TYR A 63 -8.57 -4.27 6.32
CA TYR A 63 -9.67 -3.63 7.06
C TYR A 63 -10.41 -2.60 6.22
N PHE A 64 -9.67 -1.77 5.48
CA PHE A 64 -10.25 -0.80 4.55
C PHE A 64 -10.75 -1.44 3.24
N GLY A 65 -10.57 -2.75 3.06
CA GLY A 65 -11.01 -3.49 1.87
C GLY A 65 -10.26 -3.12 0.60
N ILE A 66 -9.01 -2.65 0.72
CA ILE A 66 -8.14 -2.32 -0.42
C ILE A 66 -7.18 -3.46 -0.75
N ALA A 67 -7.06 -4.46 0.15
CA ALA A 67 -6.18 -5.59 -0.04
C ALA A 67 -6.77 -6.91 0.45
N THR A 68 -6.30 -8.01 -0.13
CA THR A 68 -6.38 -9.35 0.45
C THR A 68 -4.99 -9.76 0.94
N VAL A 69 -4.90 -10.42 2.10
CA VAL A 69 -3.60 -10.75 2.71
C VAL A 69 -3.32 -12.24 2.58
N LEU A 70 -2.13 -12.58 2.08
CA LEU A 70 -1.60 -13.94 2.05
C LEU A 70 -0.41 -14.07 3.01
N ASP A 71 -0.34 -15.20 3.69
CA ASP A 71 0.82 -15.56 4.49
C ASP A 71 1.88 -16.22 3.61
N HIS A 72 3.06 -15.59 3.53
CA HIS A 72 4.18 -16.06 2.70
C HIS A 72 4.66 -17.47 3.08
N LYS A 73 4.37 -17.95 4.30
CA LYS A 73 4.78 -19.29 4.76
C LYS A 73 3.84 -20.39 4.32
N THR A 74 2.57 -20.06 4.06
CA THR A 74 1.52 -21.03 3.79
C THR A 74 0.87 -20.87 2.42
N MET A 75 1.17 -19.78 1.73
CA MET A 75 0.72 -19.57 0.36
C MET A 75 1.42 -20.50 -0.62
N ASP A 76 0.73 -20.81 -1.71
CA ASP A 76 1.24 -21.53 -2.86
C ASP A 76 0.83 -20.77 -4.14
N ALA A 77 1.21 -21.31 -5.30
CA ALA A 77 0.90 -20.70 -6.58
C ALA A 77 -0.62 -20.59 -6.84
N GLU A 78 -1.40 -21.55 -6.38
CA GLU A 78 -2.85 -21.58 -6.58
C GLU A 78 -3.54 -20.50 -5.73
N LYS A 79 -3.17 -20.37 -4.46
CA LYS A 79 -3.66 -19.31 -3.57
C LYS A 79 -3.31 -17.94 -4.09
N LEU A 80 -2.09 -17.75 -4.60
CA LEU A 80 -1.68 -16.48 -5.19
C LEU A 80 -2.50 -16.16 -6.44
N PHE A 81 -2.67 -17.13 -7.34
CA PHE A 81 -3.47 -16.97 -8.55
C PHE A 81 -4.92 -16.58 -8.21
N LYS A 82 -5.57 -17.31 -7.30
CA LYS A 82 -6.93 -17.01 -6.83
C LYS A 82 -7.05 -15.64 -6.19
N ALA A 83 -6.06 -15.23 -5.39
CA ALA A 83 -6.06 -13.90 -4.79
C ALA A 83 -5.96 -12.79 -5.85
N ILE A 84 -5.14 -12.98 -6.88
CA ILE A 84 -5.04 -12.03 -8.00
C ILE A 84 -6.37 -11.97 -8.77
N GLU A 85 -6.98 -13.11 -9.09
CA GLU A 85 -8.29 -13.15 -9.74
C GLU A 85 -9.38 -12.47 -8.90
N LEU A 86 -9.37 -12.70 -7.58
CA LEU A 86 -10.32 -12.08 -6.66
C LEU A 86 -10.22 -10.55 -6.74
N VAL A 87 -9.02 -9.99 -6.53
CA VAL A 87 -8.88 -8.52 -6.47
C VAL A 87 -9.09 -7.84 -7.81
N MET A 88 -8.86 -8.53 -8.94
CA MET A 88 -9.12 -7.98 -10.27
C MET A 88 -10.61 -7.98 -10.64
N ASN A 89 -11.38 -8.95 -10.16
CA ASN A 89 -12.76 -9.15 -10.62
C ASN A 89 -13.81 -8.68 -9.61
N GLU A 90 -13.47 -8.49 -8.34
CA GLU A 90 -14.39 -8.00 -7.32
C GLU A 90 -14.44 -6.47 -7.31
N PRO A 91 -15.52 -5.82 -7.78
CA PRO A 91 -15.61 -4.36 -7.87
C PRO A 91 -15.49 -3.66 -6.53
N SER A 92 -15.77 -4.39 -5.44
CA SER A 92 -15.71 -3.87 -4.07
C SER A 92 -14.31 -3.43 -3.65
N TYR A 93 -13.23 -4.06 -4.15
CA TYR A 93 -11.86 -3.63 -3.84
C TYR A 93 -11.53 -2.28 -4.47
N PHE A 94 -11.97 -2.05 -5.71
CA PHE A 94 -11.80 -0.77 -6.40
C PHE A 94 -12.66 0.34 -5.79
N GLN A 95 -13.91 0.05 -5.41
CA GLN A 95 -14.77 1.06 -4.78
C GLN A 95 -14.26 1.47 -3.39
N LYS A 96 -13.70 0.53 -2.63
CA LYS A 96 -13.19 0.78 -1.28
C LYS A 96 -11.80 1.43 -1.28
N SER A 97 -10.97 1.17 -2.29
CA SER A 97 -9.70 1.87 -2.47
C SER A 97 -9.92 3.38 -2.68
N ILE A 98 -10.95 3.74 -3.46
CA ILE A 98 -11.38 5.13 -3.64
C ILE A 98 -12.00 5.72 -2.36
N ALA A 99 -12.83 4.97 -1.62
CA ALA A 99 -13.45 5.46 -0.39
C ALA A 99 -12.44 5.74 0.75
N THR A 100 -11.31 5.02 0.78
CA THR A 100 -10.25 5.22 1.78
C THR A 100 -9.56 6.59 1.63
N LEU A 101 -9.48 7.14 0.41
CA LEU A 101 -9.03 8.52 0.15
C LEU A 101 -9.89 9.55 0.89
N ILE A 102 -11.18 9.27 1.02
CA ILE A 102 -12.16 10.16 1.64
C ILE A 102 -12.12 10.02 3.17
N GLN A 103 -11.99 8.81 3.70
CA GLN A 103 -12.02 8.55 5.15
C GLN A 103 -10.66 8.79 5.85
N GLY A 104 -9.53 8.70 5.14
CA GLY A 104 -8.21 9.04 5.68
C GLY A 104 -8.07 10.52 6.05
N ASN A 105 -8.84 11.40 5.41
CA ASN A 105 -8.85 12.84 5.69
C ASN A 105 -9.84 13.25 6.79
N SER A 106 -10.82 12.42 7.16
CA SER A 106 -11.80 12.77 8.22
C SER A 106 -11.30 12.49 9.64
N HIS A 107 -10.24 11.69 9.80
CA HIS A 107 -9.57 11.48 11.10
C HIS A 107 -8.27 12.27 11.26
N ALA A 108 -7.78 12.91 10.19
CA ALA A 108 -6.70 13.89 10.26
C ALA A 108 -7.26 15.28 10.66
N HIS A 109 -8.01 15.35 11.76
CA HIS A 109 -8.02 16.58 12.55
C HIS A 109 -6.69 16.63 13.29
N PHE A 110 -5.67 17.12 12.60
CA PHE A 110 -4.57 17.78 13.29
C PHE A 110 -5.19 19.02 13.94
N SER A 111 -5.40 18.96 15.24
CA SER A 111 -5.76 20.13 16.03
C SER A 111 -4.74 21.22 15.73
N SER A 112 -5.20 22.34 15.18
CA SER A 112 -4.40 23.54 14.97
C SER A 112 -4.05 24.26 16.28
N ASP A 113 -4.43 23.71 17.44
CA ASP A 113 -4.23 24.36 18.75
C ASP A 113 -2.88 24.09 19.42
N GLU A 114 -2.01 23.25 18.84
CA GLU A 114 -0.69 22.98 19.44
C GLU A 114 0.47 23.78 18.82
N ARG A 115 0.16 24.98 18.29
CA ARG A 115 1.15 25.91 17.74
C ARG A 115 1.09 27.32 18.31
N GLN A 116 0.64 27.48 19.56
CA GLN A 116 0.82 28.70 20.33
C GLN A 116 0.78 28.42 21.85
N SER A 117 1.91 28.00 22.42
CA SER A 117 2.31 28.52 23.73
C SER A 117 3.76 28.96 23.64
N THR A 118 3.90 30.25 23.38
CA THR A 118 5.14 30.99 23.57
C THR A 118 5.37 31.12 25.06
N ASP A 119 6.47 30.57 25.56
CA ASP A 119 7.24 31.23 26.61
C ASP A 119 8.72 31.04 26.28
N SER A 120 9.30 32.07 25.67
CA SER A 120 10.74 32.21 25.51
C SER A 120 11.29 32.93 26.75
N PRO A 121 12.30 32.39 27.44
CA PRO A 121 13.27 33.22 28.13
C PRO A 121 14.32 33.69 27.11
N LYS A 122 14.54 35.00 27.11
CA LYS A 122 15.63 35.68 26.40
C LYS A 122 16.99 35.25 26.99
N GLU A 123 17.98 35.00 26.13
CA GLU A 123 19.40 35.36 26.24
C GLU A 123 20.18 34.71 25.07
N SER A 124 20.64 35.49 24.08
CA SER A 124 22.04 35.97 23.85
C SER A 124 23.03 34.82 23.60
N TRP A 125 23.72 34.69 22.47
CA TRP A 125 24.61 35.70 21.85
C TRP A 125 24.88 35.40 20.36
N ILE A 126 25.18 36.48 19.63
CA ILE A 126 26.00 36.48 18.42
C ILE A 126 27.44 36.13 18.84
N ASP A 127 28.02 35.11 18.20
CA ASP A 127 29.26 35.15 17.41
C ASP A 127 29.39 33.85 16.59
#